data_AF-A0A7Y0TGT0-F1
#
_entry.id   AF-A0A7Y0TGT0-F1
#
_cell.length_a   1.000
_cell.length_b   1.000
_cell.length_c   1.000
_cell.angle_alpha   90.00
_cell.angle_beta   90.00
_cell.angle_gamma   90.00
#
_symmetry.space_group_name_H-M   'P 1'
#
loop_
_entity.id
_entity.type
_entity.pdbx_description
1 polymer ?
#
loop_
_entity_poly.entity_id
_entity_poly.type
_entity_poly.pdbx_seq_one_letter_code
_entity_poly.pdbx_strand_id
1 'polypeptide(L)'
;MNLKERIEVIKQPEKIKNAFYANSAAVLGFAFDEDPDVQALIAVGEEAIPLIEQEIRENGADLHEISLSCFAYVLSKINVHKAAKILSPLFPKIVDRPGSFAAMFMARTLRTEKNLPVSSRELFFTPEQLRETLRSIG
;
A
#
# COMPACT_ATOMS: atom_id res chain seq x y z
N MET A 1 -15.87 -14.90 -6.77
CA MET A 1 -15.68 -13.44 -6.79
C MET A 1 -14.66 -13.10 -7.87
N ASN A 2 -15.03 -12.24 -8.81
CA ASN A 2 -14.14 -11.74 -9.86
C ASN A 2 -13.20 -10.65 -9.31
N LEU A 3 -12.21 -10.24 -10.12
CA LEU A 3 -11.21 -9.25 -9.71
C LEU A 3 -11.80 -7.89 -9.30
N LYS A 4 -12.80 -7.39 -10.03
CA LYS A 4 -13.43 -6.11 -9.73
C LYS A 4 -14.18 -6.16 -8.40
N GLU A 5 -14.92 -7.24 -8.16
CA GLU A 5 -15.62 -7.46 -6.90
C GLU A 5 -14.63 -7.49 -5.71
N ARG A 6 -13.45 -8.10 -5.87
CA ARG A 6 -12.41 -8.11 -4.82
C ARG A 6 -11.86 -6.71 -4.53
N ILE A 7 -11.67 -5.90 -5.57
CA ILE A 7 -11.22 -4.51 -5.40
C ILE A 7 -12.28 -3.70 -4.65
N GLU A 8 -13.57 -3.89 -4.96
CA GLU A 8 -14.67 -3.24 -4.21
C GLU A 8 -14.74 -3.68 -2.75
N VAL A 9 -14.38 -4.93 -2.44
CA VAL A 9 -14.24 -5.39 -1.05
C VAL A 9 -13.07 -4.68 -0.35
N ILE A 10 -11.89 -4.60 -0.97
CA ILE A 10 -10.72 -3.95 -0.36
C ILE A 10 -10.91 -2.44 -0.15
N LYS A 11 -11.78 -1.80 -0.93
CA LYS A 11 -12.15 -0.40 -0.73
C LYS A 11 -12.88 -0.18 0.60
N GLN A 12 -13.45 -1.22 1.21
CA GLN A 12 -14.15 -1.20 2.50
C GLN A 12 -13.23 -1.75 3.62
N PRO A 13 -12.61 -0.89 4.45
CA PRO A 13 -11.65 -1.30 5.49
C PRO A 13 -12.17 -2.37 6.45
N GLU A 14 -13.46 -2.31 6.79
CA GLU A 14 -14.14 -3.24 7.71
C GLU A 14 -14.33 -4.64 7.12
N LYS A 15 -14.19 -4.78 5.80
CA LYS A 15 -14.25 -6.07 5.11
C LYS A 15 -12.89 -6.76 5.05
N ILE A 16 -11.80 -6.03 5.29
CA ILE A 16 -10.47 -6.61 5.37
C ILE A 16 -10.28 -7.20 6.76
N LYS A 17 -10.07 -8.51 6.82
CA LYS A 17 -9.98 -9.28 8.05
C LYS A 17 -8.98 -8.64 9.02
N ASN A 18 -9.42 -8.33 10.23
CA ASN A 18 -8.61 -7.77 11.33
C ASN A 18 -7.95 -6.40 11.07
N ALA A 19 -8.09 -5.81 9.88
CA ALA A 19 -7.41 -4.57 9.51
C ALA A 19 -7.88 -3.37 10.36
N PHE A 20 -9.17 -3.33 10.70
CA PHE A 20 -9.75 -2.24 11.50
C PHE A 20 -9.22 -2.21 12.96
N TYR A 21 -8.66 -3.32 13.44
CA TYR A 21 -8.06 -3.41 14.77
C TYR A 21 -6.55 -3.17 14.77
N ALA A 22 -5.95 -2.85 13.61
CA ALA A 22 -4.53 -2.63 13.52
C ALA A 22 -4.11 -1.33 14.23
N ASN A 23 -3.23 -1.46 15.22
CA ASN A 23 -2.65 -0.34 15.97
C ASN A 23 -1.30 0.13 15.41
N SER A 24 -0.79 -0.55 14.38
CA SER A 24 0.49 -0.26 13.74
C SER A 24 0.47 -0.79 12.30
N ALA A 25 1.34 -0.23 11.46
CA ALA A 25 1.43 -0.66 10.07
C ALA A 25 1.99 -2.10 9.95
N ALA A 26 2.76 -2.57 10.93
CA ALA A 26 3.20 -3.95 11.00
C ALA A 26 2.03 -4.91 11.26
N VAL A 27 1.16 -4.60 12.24
CA VAL A 27 -0.07 -5.37 12.50
C VAL A 27 -1.00 -5.35 11.29
N LEU A 28 -1.10 -4.20 10.62
CA LEU A 28 -1.87 -4.08 9.38
C LEU A 28 -1.31 -4.96 8.25
N GLY A 29 0.01 -5.08 8.15
CA GLY A 29 0.67 -5.99 7.21
C GLY A 29 0.32 -7.45 7.48
N PHE A 30 0.31 -7.87 8.75
CA PHE A 30 -0.13 -9.23 9.12
C PHE A 30 -1.62 -9.46 8.82
N ALA A 31 -2.48 -8.46 9.03
CA ALA A 31 -3.88 -8.54 8.66
C ALA A 31 -4.04 -8.77 7.14
N PHE A 32 -3.27 -8.06 6.32
CA PHE A 32 -3.26 -8.26 4.86
C PHE A 32 -2.70 -9.63 4.44
N ASP A 33 -1.70 -10.16 5.16
CA ASP A 33 -1.18 -11.50 4.92
C ASP A 33 -2.21 -12.61 5.17
N GLU A 34 -3.11 -12.40 6.14
CA GLU A 34 -4.15 -13.38 6.48
C GLU A 34 -5.47 -13.19 5.71
N ASP A 35 -5.62 -12.10 4.97
CA ASP A 35 -6.89 -11.77 4.31
C ASP A 35 -7.03 -12.52 2.97
N PRO A 36 -8.09 -13.33 2.78
CA PRO A 36 -8.24 -14.17 1.58
C PRO A 36 -8.47 -13.35 0.30
N ASP A 37 -9.03 -12.16 0.37
CA ASP A 37 -9.26 -11.30 -0.80
C ASP A 37 -7.97 -10.60 -1.22
N VAL A 38 -7.18 -10.15 -0.24
CA VAL A 38 -5.83 -9.62 -0.49
C VAL A 38 -4.94 -10.69 -1.11
N GLN A 39 -4.89 -11.89 -0.54
CA GLN A 39 -4.08 -12.99 -1.07
C GLN A 39 -4.53 -13.41 -2.47
N ALA A 40 -5.83 -13.40 -2.74
CA ALA A 40 -6.34 -13.69 -4.08
C ALA A 40 -5.92 -12.65 -5.11
N LEU A 41 -5.90 -11.35 -4.76
CA LEU A 41 -5.38 -10.32 -5.68
C LEU A 41 -3.88 -10.51 -5.95
N ILE A 42 -3.09 -10.83 -4.94
CA ILE A 42 -1.65 -11.10 -5.09
C ILE A 42 -1.43 -12.33 -5.99
N ALA A 43 -2.21 -13.40 -5.78
CA ALA A 43 -2.09 -14.64 -6.53
C ALA A 43 -2.43 -14.49 -8.03
N VAL A 44 -3.37 -13.59 -8.36
CA VAL A 44 -3.68 -13.26 -9.75
C VAL A 44 -2.56 -12.43 -10.41
N GLY A 45 -1.76 -11.72 -9.63
CA GLY A 45 -0.54 -11.09 -10.11
C GLY A 45 -0.79 -9.88 -11.01
N GLU A 46 -0.07 -9.82 -12.13
CA GLU A 46 0.00 -8.66 -13.03
C GLU A 46 -1.38 -8.21 -13.57
N GLU A 47 -2.37 -9.11 -13.65
CA GLU A 47 -3.73 -8.78 -14.09
C GLU A 47 -4.47 -7.86 -13.11
N ALA A 48 -4.10 -7.85 -11.82
CA ALA A 48 -4.72 -6.97 -10.82
C ALA A 48 -4.20 -5.52 -10.90
N ILE A 49 -2.98 -5.31 -11.39
CA ILE A 49 -2.31 -4.00 -11.42
C ILE A 49 -3.13 -2.91 -12.13
N PRO A 50 -3.61 -3.08 -13.39
CA PRO A 50 -4.30 -1.99 -14.08
C PRO A 50 -5.60 -1.56 -13.39
N LEU A 51 -6.28 -2.48 -12.71
CA LEU A 51 -7.50 -2.19 -11.97
C LEU A 51 -7.20 -1.39 -10.68
N ILE A 52 -6.15 -1.78 -9.95
CA ILE A 52 -5.70 -1.06 -8.75
C ILE A 52 -5.13 0.32 -9.12
N GLU A 53 -4.35 0.41 -10.22
CA GLU A 53 -3.84 1.66 -10.75
C GLU A 53 -4.96 2.64 -11.09
N GLN A 54 -6.01 2.14 -11.76
CA GLN A 54 -7.18 2.95 -12.09
C GLN A 54 -7.82 3.51 -10.81
N GLU A 55 -8.04 2.68 -9.79
CA GLU A 55 -8.64 3.09 -8.53
C GLU A 55 -7.77 4.13 -7.78
N ILE A 56 -6.45 3.93 -7.73
CA ILE A 56 -5.51 4.88 -7.12
C ILE A 56 -5.51 6.21 -7.87
N ARG A 57 -5.58 6.19 -9.20
CA ARG A 57 -5.59 7.40 -10.02
C ARG A 57 -6.88 8.20 -9.83
N GLU A 58 -8.02 7.52 -9.74
CA GLU A 58 -9.34 8.14 -9.62
C GLU A 58 -9.62 8.61 -8.19
N ASN A 59 -9.28 7.79 -7.19
CA ASN A 59 -9.73 7.97 -5.81
C ASN A 59 -8.60 7.99 -4.77
N GLY A 60 -7.32 7.83 -5.16
CA GLY A 60 -6.23 7.53 -4.23
C GLY A 60 -6.00 8.54 -3.11
N ALA A 61 -6.36 9.81 -3.29
CA ALA A 61 -6.28 10.81 -2.23
C ALA A 61 -7.42 10.70 -1.20
N ASP A 62 -8.58 10.18 -1.62
CA ASP A 62 -9.82 10.11 -0.86
C ASP A 62 -10.09 8.71 -0.29
N LEU A 63 -9.33 7.71 -0.73
CA LEU A 63 -9.38 6.35 -0.16
C LEU A 63 -9.03 6.38 1.32
N HIS A 64 -9.74 5.53 2.08
CA HIS A 64 -9.42 5.29 3.48
C HIS A 64 -7.98 4.76 3.63
N GLU A 65 -7.29 5.17 4.69
CA GLU A 65 -5.87 4.86 4.95
C GLU A 65 -5.58 3.35 4.89
N ILE A 66 -6.46 2.52 5.44
CA ILE A 66 -6.34 1.05 5.38
C ILE A 66 -6.44 0.53 3.94
N SER A 67 -7.43 0.99 3.17
CA SER A 67 -7.66 0.53 1.79
C SER A 67 -6.48 0.92 0.90
N LEU A 68 -5.99 2.16 1.05
CA LEU A 68 -4.84 2.65 0.31
C LEU A 68 -3.55 1.90 0.70
N SER A 69 -3.37 1.61 2.00
CA SER A 69 -2.28 0.75 2.49
C SER A 69 -2.34 -0.64 1.87
N CYS A 70 -3.55 -1.21 1.76
CA CYS A 70 -3.76 -2.52 1.17
C CYS A 70 -3.41 -2.54 -0.32
N PHE A 71 -3.81 -1.52 -1.08
CA PHE A 71 -3.41 -1.42 -2.49
C PHE A 71 -1.90 -1.26 -2.65
N ALA A 72 -1.25 -0.41 -1.85
CA ALA A 72 0.20 -0.30 -1.85
C ALA A 72 0.88 -1.63 -1.52
N TYR A 73 0.33 -2.38 -0.55
CA TYR A 73 0.80 -3.70 -0.17
C TYR A 73 0.70 -4.70 -1.31
N VAL A 74 -0.49 -4.87 -1.90
CA VAL A 74 -0.75 -5.80 -3.00
C VAL A 74 0.17 -5.50 -4.18
N LEU A 75 0.23 -4.24 -4.62
CA LEU A 75 1.11 -3.84 -5.73
C LEU A 75 2.57 -4.19 -5.44
N SER A 76 3.06 -3.92 -4.22
CA SER A 76 4.44 -4.19 -3.83
C SER A 76 4.80 -5.68 -3.87
N LYS A 77 3.84 -6.56 -3.54
CA LYS A 77 4.01 -8.02 -3.57
C LYS A 77 3.98 -8.59 -4.98
N ILE A 78 3.20 -7.97 -5.87
CA ILE A 78 3.13 -8.39 -7.28
C ILE A 78 4.37 -7.92 -8.03
N ASN A 79 4.63 -6.61 -8.04
CA ASN A 79 5.72 -6.02 -8.80
C ASN A 79 6.14 -4.67 -8.21
N VAL A 80 7.24 -4.66 -7.46
CA VAL A 80 7.72 -3.45 -6.77
C VAL A 80 8.06 -2.30 -7.72
N HIS A 81 8.55 -2.58 -8.93
CA HIS A 81 8.89 -1.53 -9.90
C HIS A 81 7.64 -0.84 -10.48
N LYS A 82 6.62 -1.61 -10.83
CA LYS A 82 5.32 -1.05 -11.27
C LYS A 82 4.62 -0.34 -10.13
N ALA A 83 4.63 -0.93 -8.93
CA ALA A 83 4.08 -0.33 -7.72
C ALA A 83 4.70 1.05 -7.45
N ALA A 84 6.03 1.16 -7.52
CA ALA A 84 6.72 2.44 -7.33
C ALA A 84 6.26 3.49 -8.36
N LYS A 85 6.13 3.13 -9.64
CA LYS A 85 5.63 4.05 -10.68
C LYS A 85 4.22 4.56 -10.39
N ILE A 86 3.33 3.70 -9.90
CA ILE A 86 1.95 4.03 -9.56
C ILE A 86 1.87 4.91 -8.31
N LEU A 87 2.68 4.60 -7.29
CA LEU A 87 2.62 5.24 -5.97
C LEU A 87 3.41 6.55 -5.90
N SER A 88 4.49 6.71 -6.67
CA SER A 88 5.34 7.92 -6.64
C SER A 88 4.56 9.23 -6.83
N PRO A 89 3.62 9.37 -7.78
CA PRO A 89 2.85 10.61 -7.94
C PRO A 89 1.91 10.91 -6.75
N LEU A 90 1.50 9.88 -6.01
CA LEU A 90 0.58 10.00 -4.88
C LEU A 90 1.32 10.25 -3.57
N PHE A 91 2.52 9.69 -3.39
CA PHE A 91 3.27 9.74 -2.14
C PHE A 91 3.45 11.15 -1.54
N PRO A 92 3.76 12.22 -2.31
CA PRO A 92 3.84 13.59 -1.77
C PRO A 92 2.56 14.09 -1.09
N LYS A 93 1.39 13.57 -1.49
CA LYS A 93 0.08 13.95 -0.91
C LYS A 93 -0.27 13.17 0.36
N ILE A 94 0.40 12.06 0.59
CA ILE A 94 0.13 11.12 1.69
C ILE A 94 1.16 11.25 2.80
N VAL A 95 2.42 11.52 2.45
CA VAL A 95 3.56 11.48 3.37
C VAL A 95 3.44 12.43 4.58
N ASP A 96 2.77 13.57 4.41
CA ASP A 96 2.59 14.56 5.47
C ASP A 96 1.36 14.31 6.36
N ARG A 97 0.58 13.24 6.10
CA ARG A 97 -0.57 12.87 6.92
C ARG A 97 -0.10 12.21 8.23
N PRO A 98 -0.41 12.79 9.40
CA PRO A 98 0.00 12.23 10.68
C PRO A 98 -0.51 10.80 10.89
N GLY A 99 0.39 9.87 11.24
CA GLY A 99 0.02 8.48 11.54
C GLY A 99 -0.47 7.67 10.34
N SER A 100 -0.25 8.15 9.11
CA SER A 100 -0.70 7.46 7.90
C SER A 100 -0.03 6.09 7.75
N PHE A 101 -0.83 5.03 7.81
CA PHE A 101 -0.37 3.70 7.43
C PHE A 101 0.00 3.69 5.95
N ALA A 102 -0.76 4.38 5.10
CA ALA A 102 -0.51 4.39 3.67
C ALA A 102 0.87 4.96 3.34
N ALA A 103 1.30 6.03 4.03
CA ALA A 103 2.65 6.57 3.91
C ALA A 103 3.73 5.52 4.23
N MET A 104 3.52 4.68 5.25
CA MET A 104 4.49 3.64 5.61
C MET A 104 4.58 2.54 4.55
N PHE A 105 3.45 2.07 4.02
CA PHE A 105 3.44 1.06 2.96
C PHE A 105 4.02 1.59 1.65
N MET A 106 3.64 2.81 1.24
CA MET A 106 4.20 3.46 0.06
C MET A 106 5.71 3.69 0.22
N ALA A 107 6.15 4.20 1.37
CA ALA A 107 7.56 4.42 1.62
C ALA A 107 8.36 3.12 1.52
N ARG A 108 7.86 2.01 2.08
CA ARG A 108 8.52 0.70 1.95
C ARG A 108 8.67 0.30 0.49
N THR A 109 7.62 0.43 -0.32
CA THR A 109 7.65 0.10 -1.75
C THR A 109 8.68 0.94 -2.49
N LEU A 110 8.64 2.25 -2.31
CA LEU A 110 9.54 3.20 -2.99
C LEU A 110 10.99 2.99 -2.57
N ARG A 111 11.25 2.80 -1.27
CA ARG A 111 12.58 2.51 -0.75
C ARG A 111 13.12 1.18 -1.29
N THR A 112 12.28 0.16 -1.37
CA THR A 112 12.68 -1.15 -1.93
C THR A 112 13.04 -1.02 -3.40
N GLU A 113 12.28 -0.28 -4.21
CA GLU A 113 12.61 -0.03 -5.61
C GLU A 113 13.91 0.76 -5.78
N LYS A 114 14.16 1.74 -4.90
CA LYS A 114 15.38 2.56 -4.90
C LYS A 114 16.59 1.94 -4.18
N ASN A 115 16.48 0.70 -3.71
CA ASN A 115 17.51 0.05 -2.88
C ASN A 115 17.93 0.87 -1.64
N LEU A 116 17.01 1.67 -1.10
CA LEU A 116 17.20 2.37 0.16
C LEU A 116 17.00 1.42 1.35
N PRO A 117 17.61 1.68 2.52
CA PRO A 117 17.46 0.83 3.69
C PRO A 117 15.99 0.66 4.10
N VAL A 118 15.54 -0.59 4.21
CA VAL A 118 14.24 -0.98 4.74
C VAL A 118 14.43 -1.95 5.90
N SER A 119 13.80 -1.66 7.06
CA SER A 119 13.83 -2.59 8.20
C SER A 119 13.04 -3.85 7.85
N SER A 120 13.60 -5.01 8.21
CA SER A 120 12.98 -6.31 7.92
C SER A 120 11.80 -6.64 8.84
N ARG A 121 11.69 -5.97 10.00
CA ARG A 121 10.70 -6.33 11.05
C ARG A 121 9.69 -5.24 11.37
N GLU A 122 10.04 -3.97 11.19
CA GLU A 122 9.15 -2.86 11.50
C GLU A 122 8.80 -2.09 10.24
N LEU A 123 7.49 -2.01 9.94
CA LEU A 123 6.95 -1.15 8.90
C LEU A 123 6.75 0.26 9.47
N PHE A 124 7.82 0.81 10.04
CA PHE A 124 7.86 2.14 10.62
C PHE A 124 9.01 2.93 9.98
N PHE A 125 8.71 4.15 9.56
CA PHE A 125 9.69 5.08 9.03
C PHE A 125 9.62 6.37 9.82
N THR A 126 10.78 6.89 10.22
CA THR A 126 10.85 8.20 10.86
C THR A 126 10.48 9.31 9.87
N PRO A 127 10.09 10.51 10.34
CA PRO A 127 9.86 11.65 9.45
C PRO A 127 11.05 11.93 8.51
N GLU A 128 12.28 11.75 8.98
CA GLU A 128 13.49 11.91 8.16
C GLU A 128 13.57 10.88 7.04
N GLN A 129 13.24 9.62 7.32
CA GLN A 129 13.21 8.53 6.33
C GLN A 129 12.08 8.74 5.31
N LEU A 130 10.92 9.24 5.74
CA LEU A 130 9.82 9.60 4.85
C LEU A 130 10.23 10.75 3.91
N ARG A 131 10.88 11.79 4.43
CA ARG A 131 11.43 12.90 3.62
C ARG A 131 12.56 12.46 2.70
N GLU A 132 13.42 11.55 3.14
CA GLU A 132 14.44 10.92 2.28
C GLU A 132 13.79 10.19 1.11
N THR A 133 12.75 9.42 1.40
CA THR A 133 11.99 8.70 0.37
C THR A 133 11.36 9.67 -0.62
N LEU A 134 10.77 10.77 -0.15
CA LEU A 134 10.21 11.83 -0.99
C LEU A 134 11.26 12.46 -1.91
N ARG A 135 12.49 12.69 -1.42
CA ARG A 135 13.59 13.20 -2.25
C ARG A 135 14.08 12.20 -3.29
N SER A 136 13.95 10.89 -3.02
CA SER A 136 14.43 9.83 -3.91
C SER A 136 13.52 9.53 -5.11
N ILE A 137 12.28 10.01 -5.07
CA ILE A 137 11.30 9.84 -6.16
C ILE A 137 11.24 11.02 -7.14
N GLY A 138 11.94 12.12 -6.83
CA GLY A 138 12.04 13.33 -7.66
C GLY A 138 13.18 13.29 -8.66
#